data_AF-A0A4R6YN45-F1
#
_entry.id   AF-A0A4R6YN45-F1
#
_cell.length_a   1.000
_cell.length_b   1.000
_cell.length_c   1.000
_cell.angle_alpha   90.00
_cell.angle_beta   90.00
_cell.angle_gamma   90.00
#
_symmetry.space_group_name_H-M   'P 1'
#
loop_
_entity.id
_entity.type
_entity.pdbx_description
1 polymer ?
#
loop_
_entity_poly.entity_id
_entity_poly.type
_entity_poly.pdbx_seq_one_letter_code
_entity_poly.pdbx_strand_id
1 'polypeptide(L)'
;MSGQSTVLAALLALTSLARAATPVREDVRLLFGGDVLLSRQVQEEWQRRQTSPWAGLSALFAQADWVGGNLEGAAGKDSACIAGESPCFAVGDALLATLPQAGFSALAHENNHAGDLGSAGRRDTYAALAQHGVLALDFARSPQFFRRGDYTVALIAVSTVRAADGQRQQIPSVELAQKLRLAAALANVVVVSVHWGQELVDWPIAAQREQAAWLVGQGADLIVGHHPHVVQAAECIAGRPVYFSLGNLLFDQKYPQSKLGAIADCRLRDGALHCATLHTTTRPGTTYPTLADAAPSLLAGCTPPLRRGLELNGVAVRAEPWSGATPPDTLALEGWKDGKRQWRSRRQRILSLQPAALAGAGEASLLFTLEQHASPLDMASGVRPYVYAVGPHGLVAKWRGSALAWPLLDALAMAGPHSVPICALHRGDSFVMLDPSTPATRRAAYRWNGFGFSGVDGPATAACEALWPWTRR
;
A
#
# COMPACT_ATOMS: atom_id res chain seq x y z
N MET A 1 10.07 24.03 86.67
CA MET A 1 11.17 23.51 85.82
C MET A 1 10.73 22.17 85.25
N SER A 2 11.10 21.91 83.98
CA SER A 2 10.79 20.74 83.12
C SER A 2 9.30 20.46 82.82
N GLY A 3 8.74 20.53 81.61
CA GLY A 3 9.32 20.57 80.26
C GLY A 3 8.93 19.31 79.48
N GLN A 4 8.14 19.50 78.40
CA GLN A 4 8.06 18.64 77.18
C GLN A 4 7.33 17.28 77.31
N SER A 5 6.60 16.72 76.35
CA SER A 5 6.21 17.11 74.99
C SER A 5 5.05 16.18 74.53
N THR A 6 3.99 16.74 73.96
CA THR A 6 2.95 15.99 73.22
C THR A 6 3.42 15.81 71.77
N VAL A 7 3.71 14.58 71.36
CA VAL A 7 4.04 14.25 69.96
C VAL A 7 2.74 14.11 69.18
N LEU A 8 2.48 15.06 68.29
CA LEU A 8 1.41 15.00 67.28
C LEU A 8 1.94 14.24 66.06
N ALA A 9 1.41 13.04 65.80
CA ALA A 9 1.75 12.28 64.59
C ALA A 9 0.97 12.84 63.39
N ALA A 10 1.65 13.54 62.50
CA ALA A 10 1.11 13.96 61.22
C ALA A 10 1.21 12.81 60.19
N LEU A 11 0.07 12.23 59.79
CA LEU A 11 0.00 11.36 58.61
C LEU A 11 0.07 12.24 57.34
N LEU A 12 1.23 12.24 56.68
CA LEU A 12 1.35 12.72 55.30
C LEU A 12 0.85 11.64 54.34
N ALA A 13 -0.31 11.88 53.73
CA ALA A 13 -0.77 11.12 52.58
C ALA A 13 0.07 11.51 51.34
N LEU A 14 1.04 10.68 50.99
CA LEU A 14 1.76 10.75 49.72
C LEU A 14 0.87 10.22 48.60
N THR A 15 0.20 11.12 47.89
CA THR A 15 -0.44 10.81 46.60
C THR A 15 0.66 10.67 45.54
N SER A 16 1.09 9.44 45.28
CA SER A 16 1.97 9.15 44.15
C SER A 16 1.20 9.35 42.83
N LEU A 17 1.41 10.49 42.18
CA LEU A 17 1.09 10.68 40.77
C LEU A 17 2.07 9.81 39.95
N ALA A 18 1.75 8.53 39.80
CA ALA A 18 2.42 7.67 38.84
C ALA A 18 2.10 8.22 37.44
N ARG A 19 3.03 8.97 36.87
CA ARG A 19 3.01 9.34 35.46
C ARG A 19 3.12 8.04 34.68
N ALA A 20 2.02 7.60 34.06
CA ALA A 20 2.02 6.41 33.22
C ALA A 20 3.17 6.54 32.23
N ALA A 21 4.17 5.67 32.33
CA ALA A 21 5.25 5.60 31.36
C ALA A 21 4.61 5.30 30.01
N THR A 22 4.74 6.22 29.05
CA THR A 22 4.32 5.99 27.69
C THR A 22 5.04 4.72 27.22
N PRO A 23 4.33 3.67 26.77
CA PRO A 23 5.00 2.47 26.28
C PRO A 23 5.96 2.87 25.17
N VAL A 24 7.22 2.50 25.30
CA VAL A 24 8.23 2.68 24.25
C VAL A 24 7.71 1.91 23.05
N ARG A 25 7.41 2.62 21.95
CA ARG A 25 7.02 1.97 20.70
C ARG A 25 8.19 1.13 20.21
N GLU A 26 7.93 -0.13 19.92
CA GLU A 26 8.92 -1.06 19.40
C GLU A 26 9.36 -0.61 18.00
N ASP A 27 10.68 -0.52 17.78
CA ASP A 27 11.25 -0.23 16.48
C ASP A 27 10.86 -1.33 15.49
N VAL A 28 10.17 -0.98 14.39
CA VAL A 28 9.81 -1.96 13.35
C VAL A 28 10.78 -1.83 12.18
N ARG A 29 11.42 -2.93 11.79
CA ARG A 29 12.35 -2.98 10.64
C ARG A 29 11.74 -3.69 9.44
N LEU A 30 11.68 -2.99 8.33
CA LEU A 30 11.16 -3.43 7.04
C LEU A 30 12.31 -3.49 6.04
N LEU A 31 12.50 -4.63 5.38
CA LEU A 31 13.47 -4.78 4.30
C LEU A 31 12.75 -4.98 2.97
N PHE A 32 13.15 -4.23 1.94
CA PHE A 32 12.67 -4.43 0.58
C PHE A 32 13.86 -4.71 -0.32
N GLY A 33 13.89 -5.91 -0.91
CA GLY A 33 14.86 -6.28 -1.94
C GLY A 33 14.35 -5.98 -3.35
N GLY A 34 15.27 -6.05 -4.32
CA GLY A 34 14.96 -5.89 -5.73
C GLY A 34 14.28 -7.09 -6.39
N ASP A 35 14.54 -7.27 -7.68
CA ASP A 35 13.90 -8.28 -8.54
C ASP A 35 14.36 -9.69 -8.18
N VAL A 36 13.40 -10.61 -8.08
CA VAL A 36 13.58 -12.01 -7.68
C VAL A 36 13.02 -12.92 -8.77
N LEU A 37 13.90 -13.64 -9.45
CA LEU A 37 13.59 -14.71 -10.38
C LEU A 37 13.83 -16.06 -9.70
N LEU A 38 12.82 -16.94 -9.76
CA LEU A 38 12.88 -18.30 -9.20
C LEU A 38 12.72 -19.37 -10.30
N SER A 39 13.28 -19.11 -11.48
CA SER A 39 13.26 -20.03 -12.62
C SER A 39 14.64 -20.14 -13.27
N ARG A 40 14.73 -20.86 -14.39
CA ARG A 40 15.94 -20.94 -15.22
C ARG A 40 17.19 -21.34 -14.42
N GLN A 41 18.28 -20.59 -14.55
CA GLN A 41 19.56 -20.93 -13.93
C GLN A 41 19.52 -20.83 -12.40
N VAL A 42 18.59 -20.05 -11.82
CA VAL A 42 18.38 -20.03 -10.36
C VAL A 42 17.86 -21.40 -9.90
N GLN A 43 16.90 -21.94 -10.63
CA GLN A 43 16.35 -23.28 -10.36
C GLN A 43 17.41 -24.37 -10.58
N GLU A 44 18.17 -24.32 -11.68
CA GLU A 44 19.26 -25.28 -11.94
C GLU A 44 20.33 -25.26 -10.84
N GLU A 45 20.74 -24.06 -10.40
CA GLU A 45 21.72 -23.92 -9.33
C GLU A 45 21.20 -24.44 -8.00
N TRP A 46 19.95 -24.15 -7.65
CA TRP A 46 19.30 -24.67 -6.44
C TRP A 46 19.22 -26.19 -6.43
N GLN A 47 18.82 -26.80 -7.56
CA GLN A 47 18.78 -28.26 -7.70
C GLN A 47 20.19 -28.87 -7.60
N ARG A 48 21.21 -28.24 -8.18
CA ARG A 48 22.59 -28.74 -8.10
C ARG A 48 23.18 -28.61 -6.71
N ARG A 49 23.00 -27.46 -6.05
CA ARG A 49 23.65 -27.16 -4.75
C ARG A 49 22.91 -27.76 -3.56
N GLN A 50 21.59 -27.93 -3.65
CA GLN A 50 20.74 -28.33 -2.52
C GLN A 50 20.91 -27.41 -1.29
N THR A 51 21.15 -26.12 -1.52
CA THR A 51 21.30 -25.09 -0.49
C THR A 51 20.36 -23.93 -0.76
N SER A 52 19.95 -23.20 0.28
CA SER A 52 19.09 -22.03 0.13
C SER A 52 19.77 -20.91 -0.69
N PRO A 53 19.10 -20.30 -1.68
CA PRO A 53 19.62 -19.14 -2.41
C PRO A 53 19.82 -17.91 -1.52
N TRP A 54 19.23 -17.91 -0.32
CA TRP A 54 19.21 -16.80 0.61
C TRP A 54 20.32 -16.86 1.67
N ALA A 55 21.20 -17.87 1.63
CA ALA A 55 22.18 -18.11 2.68
C ALA A 55 23.03 -16.88 3.01
N GLY A 56 23.46 -16.12 1.98
CA GLY A 56 24.25 -14.90 2.11
C GLY A 56 23.52 -13.70 2.72
N LEU A 57 22.21 -13.77 2.88
CA LEU A 57 21.35 -12.70 3.42
C LEU A 57 20.58 -13.12 4.68
N SER A 58 20.61 -14.40 5.04
CA SER A 58 19.83 -15.01 6.12
C SER A 58 19.93 -14.26 7.46
N ALA A 59 21.15 -13.89 7.88
CA ALA A 59 21.38 -13.16 9.12
C ALA A 59 20.78 -11.75 9.12
N LEU A 60 20.73 -11.09 7.96
CA LEU A 60 20.09 -9.78 7.81
C LEU A 60 18.56 -9.93 7.86
N PHE A 61 18.01 -10.87 7.10
CA PHE A 61 16.56 -11.08 7.04
C PHE A 61 15.97 -11.54 8.37
N ALA A 62 16.70 -12.33 9.16
CA ALA A 62 16.28 -12.76 10.50
C ALA A 62 16.14 -11.60 11.50
N GLN A 63 16.72 -10.42 11.23
CA GLN A 63 16.62 -9.23 12.07
C GLN A 63 15.51 -8.27 11.63
N ALA A 64 14.75 -8.61 10.59
CA ALA A 64 13.65 -7.79 10.10
C ALA A 64 12.31 -8.30 10.65
N ASP A 65 11.40 -7.38 10.92
CA ASP A 65 10.01 -7.73 11.22
C ASP A 65 9.23 -8.13 9.98
N TRP A 66 9.70 -7.66 8.82
CA TRP A 66 9.07 -7.90 7.54
C TRP A 66 10.09 -7.78 6.41
N VAL A 67 10.09 -8.77 5.50
CA VAL A 67 10.92 -8.77 4.28
C VAL A 67 10.01 -8.86 3.06
N GLY A 68 10.30 -8.04 2.06
CA GLY A 68 9.65 -8.11 0.77
C GLY A 68 10.56 -7.81 -0.41
N GLY A 69 9.97 -7.77 -1.60
CA GLY A 69 10.66 -7.52 -2.87
C GLY A 69 9.72 -7.67 -4.06
N ASN A 70 10.25 -7.90 -5.26
CA ASN A 70 9.45 -8.09 -6.48
C ASN A 70 9.69 -9.50 -7.06
N LEU A 71 8.66 -10.32 -7.16
CA LEU A 71 8.74 -11.66 -7.75
C LEU A 71 8.47 -11.59 -9.26
N GLU A 72 9.45 -11.96 -10.07
CA GLU A 72 9.31 -12.09 -11.51
C GLU A 72 9.04 -13.54 -11.92
N GLY A 73 7.98 -13.70 -12.71
CA GLY A 73 7.45 -14.98 -13.14
C GLY A 73 6.18 -15.39 -12.40
N ALA A 74 5.62 -16.53 -12.77
CA ALA A 74 4.37 -17.03 -12.21
C ALA A 74 4.46 -18.52 -11.84
N ALA A 75 3.79 -18.89 -10.74
CA ALA A 75 3.71 -20.27 -10.28
C ALA A 75 3.04 -21.15 -11.34
N GLY A 76 3.71 -22.22 -11.76
CA GLY A 76 3.19 -23.14 -12.76
C GLY A 76 4.28 -23.89 -13.50
N LYS A 77 3.99 -24.28 -14.75
CA LYS A 77 4.88 -25.05 -15.61
C LYS A 77 5.10 -24.31 -16.93
N ASP A 78 6.25 -24.52 -17.56
CA ASP A 78 6.58 -23.93 -18.86
C ASP A 78 5.54 -24.22 -19.94
N SER A 79 4.86 -25.38 -19.88
CA SER A 79 3.79 -25.74 -20.81
C SER A 79 2.57 -24.80 -20.76
N ALA A 80 2.46 -23.96 -19.72
CA ALA A 80 1.38 -22.99 -19.55
C ALA A 80 1.79 -21.56 -20.00
N CYS A 81 3.02 -21.37 -20.50
CA CYS A 81 3.48 -20.08 -21.02
C CYS A 81 2.59 -19.59 -22.15
N ILE A 82 2.27 -18.29 -22.13
CA ILE A 82 1.56 -17.64 -23.24
C ILE A 82 2.43 -17.72 -24.50
N ALA A 83 1.85 -18.20 -25.59
CA ALA A 83 2.54 -18.29 -26.87
C ALA A 83 2.90 -16.91 -27.41
N GLY A 84 4.15 -16.74 -27.88
CA GLY A 84 4.64 -15.49 -28.47
C GLY A 84 5.19 -14.47 -27.48
N GLU A 85 5.01 -14.68 -26.18
CA GLU A 85 5.64 -13.88 -25.12
C GLU A 85 6.93 -14.61 -24.67
N SER A 86 8.07 -13.94 -24.81
CA SER A 86 9.39 -14.48 -24.45
C SER A 86 10.30 -13.35 -23.94
N PRO A 87 11.06 -13.57 -22.86
CA PRO A 87 11.15 -14.81 -22.09
C PRO A 87 9.90 -15.09 -21.24
N CYS A 88 9.64 -16.36 -20.93
CA CYS A 88 8.61 -16.79 -19.98
C CYS A 88 9.28 -17.39 -18.73
N PHE A 89 8.78 -17.02 -17.54
CA PHE A 89 9.30 -17.42 -16.25
C PHE A 89 8.25 -18.22 -15.45
N ALA A 90 8.06 -19.49 -15.79
CA ALA A 90 7.30 -20.39 -14.93
C ALA A 90 8.13 -20.79 -13.71
N VAL A 91 7.52 -20.78 -12.54
CA VAL A 91 8.18 -21.07 -11.26
C VAL A 91 7.54 -22.29 -10.61
N GLY A 92 8.36 -23.28 -10.26
CA GLY A 92 7.91 -24.47 -9.53
C GLY A 92 7.69 -24.19 -8.03
N ASP A 93 6.67 -24.82 -7.45
CA ASP A 93 6.24 -24.66 -6.05
C ASP A 93 7.39 -24.86 -5.02
N ALA A 94 8.24 -25.85 -5.25
CA ALA A 94 9.35 -26.16 -4.36
C ALA A 94 10.32 -24.99 -4.14
N LEU A 95 10.51 -24.15 -5.16
CA LEU A 95 11.40 -22.99 -5.04
C LEU A 95 10.68 -21.79 -4.40
N LEU A 96 9.36 -21.63 -4.61
CA LEU A 96 8.53 -20.66 -3.89
C LEU A 96 8.58 -20.90 -2.38
N ALA A 97 8.60 -22.16 -1.96
CA ALA A 97 8.70 -22.54 -0.55
C ALA A 97 9.99 -22.06 0.15
N THR A 98 11.02 -21.63 -0.60
CA THR A 98 12.24 -21.05 -0.02
C THR A 98 12.07 -19.61 0.46
N LEU A 99 11.07 -18.89 -0.06
CA LEU A 99 10.78 -17.50 0.31
C LEU A 99 10.41 -17.33 1.79
N PRO A 100 9.41 -18.04 2.34
CA PRO A 100 9.10 -17.91 3.77
C PRO A 100 10.25 -18.37 4.67
N GLN A 101 11.07 -19.34 4.24
CA GLN A 101 12.25 -19.80 4.99
C GLN A 101 13.31 -18.69 5.14
N ALA A 102 13.34 -17.75 4.21
CA ALA A 102 14.19 -16.57 4.25
C ALA A 102 13.53 -15.37 4.92
N GLY A 103 12.29 -15.49 5.43
CA GLY A 103 11.58 -14.44 6.13
C GLY A 103 10.73 -13.52 5.24
N PHE A 104 10.59 -13.83 3.94
CA PHE A 104 9.68 -13.07 3.07
C PHE A 104 8.24 -13.17 3.58
N SER A 105 7.57 -12.03 3.62
CA SER A 105 6.18 -11.89 4.10
C SER A 105 5.25 -11.32 3.03
N ALA A 106 5.77 -10.51 2.08
CA ALA A 106 5.09 -10.24 0.82
C ALA A 106 6.07 -9.96 -0.31
N LEU A 107 5.61 -10.19 -1.53
CA LEU A 107 6.30 -9.83 -2.76
C LEU A 107 5.31 -9.09 -3.66
N ALA A 108 5.75 -8.01 -4.29
CA ALA A 108 5.04 -7.47 -5.42
C ALA A 108 5.04 -8.49 -6.56
N HIS A 109 3.88 -8.66 -7.17
CA HIS A 109 3.59 -9.50 -8.34
C HIS A 109 2.74 -8.71 -9.34
N GLU A 110 3.01 -7.41 -9.45
CA GLU A 110 2.51 -6.56 -10.52
C GLU A 110 3.71 -6.08 -11.33
N ASN A 111 4.12 -6.87 -12.31
CA ASN A 111 5.23 -6.62 -13.19
C ASN A 111 4.98 -7.26 -14.56
N ASN A 112 5.92 -7.09 -15.49
CA ASN A 112 5.80 -7.60 -16.85
C ASN A 112 5.73 -9.13 -16.92
N HIS A 113 6.37 -9.83 -15.98
CA HIS A 113 6.42 -11.30 -15.92
C HIS A 113 5.35 -11.94 -15.02
N ALA A 114 4.56 -11.15 -14.30
CA ALA A 114 3.48 -11.65 -13.46
C ALA A 114 2.39 -12.36 -14.28
N GLY A 115 2.25 -11.96 -15.55
CA GLY A 115 1.28 -12.49 -16.51
C GLY A 115 1.81 -13.59 -17.43
N ASP A 116 3.02 -14.13 -17.22
CA ASP A 116 3.66 -15.08 -18.15
C ASP A 116 2.83 -16.35 -18.41
N LEU A 117 2.08 -16.80 -17.40
CA LEU A 117 1.14 -17.93 -17.49
C LEU A 117 -0.34 -17.44 -17.51
N GLY A 118 -0.54 -16.20 -17.93
CA GLY A 118 -1.83 -15.52 -18.02
C GLY A 118 -2.51 -15.26 -16.67
N SER A 119 -3.82 -14.95 -16.75
CA SER A 119 -4.63 -14.68 -15.56
C SER A 119 -4.71 -15.89 -14.61
N ALA A 120 -4.58 -17.11 -15.13
CA ALA A 120 -4.48 -18.32 -14.31
C ALA A 120 -3.17 -18.30 -13.51
N GLY A 121 -2.03 -18.06 -14.16
CA GLY A 121 -0.74 -17.87 -13.51
C GLY A 121 -0.76 -16.87 -12.35
N ARG A 122 -1.35 -15.69 -12.54
CA ARG A 122 -1.50 -14.69 -11.46
C ARG A 122 -2.31 -15.21 -10.27
N ARG A 123 -3.42 -15.92 -10.54
CA ARG A 123 -4.26 -16.50 -9.48
C ARG A 123 -3.52 -17.62 -8.74
N ASP A 124 -2.84 -18.48 -9.48
CA ASP A 124 -2.15 -19.64 -8.94
C ASP A 124 -0.90 -19.20 -8.16
N THR A 125 -0.20 -18.16 -8.61
CA THR A 125 0.92 -17.55 -7.86
C THR A 125 0.46 -16.98 -6.53
N TYR A 126 -0.66 -16.24 -6.53
CA TYR A 126 -1.25 -15.75 -5.29
C TYR A 126 -1.61 -16.91 -4.34
N ALA A 127 -2.28 -17.94 -4.86
CA ALA A 127 -2.69 -19.09 -4.05
C ALA A 127 -1.49 -19.85 -3.46
N ALA A 128 -0.46 -20.12 -4.26
CA ALA A 128 0.74 -20.83 -3.84
C ALA A 128 1.50 -20.05 -2.75
N LEU A 129 1.77 -18.76 -2.97
CA LEU A 129 2.45 -17.94 -1.96
C LEU A 129 1.61 -17.77 -0.68
N ALA A 130 0.29 -17.59 -0.80
CA ALA A 130 -0.58 -17.45 0.36
C ALA A 130 -0.60 -18.72 1.23
N GLN A 131 -0.52 -19.93 0.63
CA GLN A 131 -0.37 -21.19 1.36
C GLN A 131 0.93 -21.24 2.18
N HIS A 132 1.96 -20.55 1.71
CA HIS A 132 3.25 -20.40 2.38
C HIS A 132 3.31 -19.22 3.35
N GLY A 133 2.21 -18.48 3.54
CA GLY A 133 2.18 -17.31 4.41
C GLY A 133 2.84 -16.06 3.81
N VAL A 134 3.07 -16.05 2.49
CA VAL A 134 3.62 -14.91 1.74
C VAL A 134 2.52 -14.27 0.91
N LEU A 135 2.35 -12.96 0.98
CA LEU A 135 1.43 -12.25 0.10
C LEU A 135 2.07 -12.05 -1.29
N ALA A 136 1.42 -12.52 -2.36
CA ALA A 136 1.67 -12.03 -3.71
C ALA A 136 0.78 -10.81 -3.97
N LEU A 137 1.35 -9.61 -4.01
CA LEU A 137 0.57 -8.38 -4.14
C LEU A 137 0.54 -7.90 -5.59
N ASP A 138 -0.66 -7.83 -6.16
CA ASP A 138 -0.89 -7.21 -7.47
C ASP A 138 -1.70 -5.90 -7.33
N PHE A 139 -1.94 -5.19 -8.43
CA PHE A 139 -2.68 -3.95 -8.43
C PHE A 139 -4.14 -4.14 -8.01
N ALA A 140 -4.82 -5.18 -8.48
CA ALA A 140 -6.23 -5.45 -8.19
C ALA A 140 -6.45 -5.69 -6.68
N ARG A 141 -5.53 -6.42 -6.05
CA ARG A 141 -5.53 -6.78 -4.63
C ARG A 141 -4.97 -5.69 -3.72
N SER A 142 -4.46 -4.60 -4.27
CA SER A 142 -3.96 -3.44 -3.50
C SER A 142 -5.08 -2.50 -3.04
N PRO A 143 -4.95 -1.83 -1.87
CA PRO A 143 -3.88 -1.99 -0.89
C PRO A 143 -4.08 -3.23 0.00
N GLN A 144 -2.98 -3.79 0.50
CA GLN A 144 -2.99 -4.77 1.60
C GLN A 144 -2.32 -4.17 2.84
N PHE A 145 -2.79 -4.56 4.02
CA PHE A 145 -2.36 -3.98 5.29
C PHE A 145 -1.65 -5.01 6.16
N PHE A 146 -0.53 -4.62 6.75
CA PHE A 146 0.24 -5.41 7.70
C PHE A 146 0.33 -4.67 9.02
N ARG A 147 0.20 -5.39 10.14
CA ARG A 147 0.26 -4.79 11.47
C ARG A 147 1.39 -5.41 12.28
N ARG A 148 2.26 -4.58 12.84
CA ARG A 148 3.32 -4.95 13.77
C ARG A 148 3.28 -4.00 14.96
N GLY A 149 2.97 -4.53 16.15
CA GLY A 149 2.65 -3.70 17.30
C GLY A 149 1.51 -2.73 17.00
N ASP A 150 1.75 -1.44 17.24
CA ASP A 150 0.81 -0.35 16.96
C ASP A 150 0.88 0.20 15.54
N TYR A 151 1.87 -0.25 14.75
CA TYR A 151 2.08 0.25 13.40
C TYR A 151 1.32 -0.58 12.37
N THR A 152 0.62 0.14 11.49
CA THR A 152 0.03 -0.42 10.28
C THR A 152 0.81 0.08 9.07
N VAL A 153 1.27 -0.84 8.22
CA VAL A 153 1.90 -0.57 6.94
C VAL A 153 0.91 -0.96 5.83
N ALA A 154 0.66 -0.07 4.89
CA ALA A 154 -0.10 -0.37 3.68
C ALA A 154 0.87 -0.58 2.51
N LEU A 155 0.61 -1.61 1.71
CA LEU A 155 1.37 -1.92 0.50
C LEU A 155 0.47 -1.79 -0.72
N ILE A 156 0.99 -1.16 -1.77
CA ILE A 156 0.36 -1.06 -3.09
C ILE A 156 1.38 -1.51 -4.13
N ALA A 157 0.96 -2.35 -5.08
CA ALA A 157 1.76 -2.74 -6.24
C ALA A 157 1.18 -2.13 -7.53
N VAL A 158 2.03 -1.65 -8.44
CA VAL A 158 1.62 -1.07 -9.72
C VAL A 158 2.70 -1.28 -10.79
N SER A 159 2.31 -1.61 -12.03
CA SER A 159 3.23 -1.70 -13.17
C SER A 159 2.84 -0.73 -14.27
N THR A 160 3.83 0.02 -14.77
CA THR A 160 3.69 0.82 -16.00
C THR A 160 4.26 0.12 -17.22
N VAL A 161 4.83 -1.08 -17.04
CA VAL A 161 5.37 -1.94 -18.09
C VAL A 161 4.29 -2.96 -18.48
N ARG A 162 4.11 -3.18 -19.78
CA ARG A 162 3.12 -4.15 -20.28
C ARG A 162 3.53 -5.56 -19.88
N ALA A 163 2.63 -6.28 -19.21
CA ALA A 163 2.80 -7.69 -18.92
C ALA A 163 2.47 -8.59 -20.11
N ALA A 164 2.96 -9.84 -20.06
CA ALA A 164 2.69 -10.86 -21.07
C ALA A 164 1.18 -11.09 -21.29
N ASP A 165 0.36 -10.94 -20.25
CA ASP A 165 -1.11 -11.01 -20.32
C ASP A 165 -1.79 -9.69 -20.74
N GLY A 166 -1.00 -8.72 -21.21
CA GLY A 166 -1.43 -7.42 -21.71
C GLY A 166 -1.77 -6.39 -20.63
N GLN A 167 -1.72 -6.75 -19.34
CA GLN A 167 -2.02 -5.83 -18.25
C GLN A 167 -0.95 -4.73 -18.15
N ARG A 168 -1.41 -3.50 -17.90
CA ARG A 168 -0.57 -2.32 -17.70
C ARG A 168 -1.39 -1.25 -17.00
N GLN A 169 -0.83 -0.60 -15.98
CA GLN A 169 -1.46 0.55 -15.34
C GLN A 169 -0.87 1.87 -15.83
N GLN A 170 -1.63 2.93 -15.59
CA GLN A 170 -1.21 4.30 -15.84
C GLN A 170 -1.00 5.02 -14.52
N ILE A 171 0.05 5.85 -14.49
CA ILE A 171 0.32 6.79 -13.42
C ILE A 171 0.40 8.16 -14.09
N PRO A 172 -0.52 9.10 -13.82
CA PRO A 172 -1.62 9.03 -12.84
C PRO A 172 -2.86 8.24 -13.29
N SER A 173 -3.66 7.73 -12.35
CA SER A 173 -5.00 7.19 -12.63
C SER A 173 -5.96 7.36 -11.45
N VAL A 174 -7.27 7.34 -11.72
CA VAL A 174 -8.33 7.50 -10.70
C VAL A 174 -8.28 6.36 -9.68
N GLU A 175 -8.20 5.12 -10.15
CA GLU A 175 -8.19 3.94 -9.28
C GLU A 175 -6.97 3.93 -8.36
N LEU A 176 -5.79 4.27 -8.88
CA LEU A 176 -4.58 4.34 -8.05
C LEU A 176 -4.67 5.46 -7.00
N ALA A 177 -5.25 6.61 -7.35
CA ALA A 177 -5.51 7.68 -6.39
C ALA A 177 -6.46 7.25 -5.27
N GLN A 178 -7.49 6.44 -5.59
CA GLN A 178 -8.39 5.85 -4.59
C GLN A 178 -7.66 4.89 -3.65
N LYS A 179 -6.86 3.97 -4.21
CA LYS A 179 -6.06 3.00 -3.44
C LYS A 179 -5.08 3.72 -2.49
N LEU A 180 -4.39 4.74 -2.97
CA LEU A 180 -3.47 5.56 -2.17
C LEU A 180 -4.18 6.30 -1.04
N ARG A 181 -5.37 6.87 -1.30
CA ARG A 181 -6.19 7.54 -0.29
C ARG A 181 -6.68 6.58 0.79
N LEU A 182 -7.14 5.38 0.39
CA LEU A 182 -7.54 4.33 1.33
C LEU A 182 -6.37 3.90 2.22
N ALA A 183 -5.21 3.66 1.62
CA ALA A 183 -3.99 3.30 2.33
C ALA A 183 -3.56 4.40 3.31
N ALA A 184 -3.51 5.65 2.84
CA ALA A 184 -3.11 6.81 3.64
C ALA A 184 -4.05 7.10 4.81
N ALA A 185 -5.34 6.76 4.69
CA ALA A 185 -6.31 6.93 5.78
C ALA A 185 -6.20 5.84 6.86
N LEU A 186 -5.76 4.63 6.49
CA LEU A 186 -5.80 3.45 7.38
C LEU A 186 -4.43 2.96 7.88
N ALA A 187 -3.33 3.51 7.35
CA ALA A 187 -1.97 3.11 7.69
C ALA A 187 -1.12 4.27 8.24
N ASN A 188 -0.10 3.90 9.01
CA ASN A 188 0.94 4.82 9.47
C ASN A 188 1.97 5.11 8.37
N VAL A 189 2.20 4.15 7.47
CA VAL A 189 3.10 4.27 6.32
C VAL A 189 2.46 3.61 5.09
N VAL A 190 2.51 4.31 3.96
CA VAL A 190 2.11 3.78 2.65
C VAL A 190 3.35 3.51 1.82
N VAL A 191 3.57 2.24 1.47
CA VAL A 191 4.64 1.80 0.57
C VAL A 191 4.06 1.47 -0.79
N VAL A 192 4.65 2.03 -1.83
CA VAL A 192 4.32 1.72 -3.22
C VAL A 192 5.46 0.96 -3.86
N SER A 193 5.21 -0.31 -4.19
CA SER A 193 6.07 -1.10 -5.06
C SER A 193 5.70 -0.81 -6.51
N VAL A 194 6.64 -0.33 -7.32
CA VAL A 194 6.38 0.09 -8.70
C VAL A 194 7.35 -0.54 -9.68
N HIS A 195 6.80 -1.10 -10.75
CA HIS A 195 7.56 -1.72 -11.83
C HIS A 195 7.52 -0.79 -13.07
N TRP A 196 8.65 -0.16 -13.40
CA TRP A 196 8.71 1.00 -14.32
C TRP A 196 10.10 1.27 -14.92
N GLY A 197 10.20 2.27 -15.79
CA GLY A 197 11.47 2.65 -16.40
C GLY A 197 11.84 1.75 -17.56
N GLN A 198 13.13 1.59 -17.80
CA GLN A 198 13.68 0.86 -18.94
C GLN A 198 14.80 -0.07 -18.48
N GLU A 199 14.81 -1.30 -18.99
CA GLU A 199 15.85 -2.29 -18.71
C GLU A 199 17.25 -1.73 -18.96
N LEU A 200 18.16 -2.01 -18.01
CA LEU A 200 19.58 -1.70 -18.03
C LEU A 200 19.95 -0.21 -18.07
N VAL A 201 18.97 0.70 -17.95
CA VAL A 201 19.23 2.13 -17.75
C VAL A 201 19.48 2.38 -16.26
N ASP A 202 20.71 2.72 -15.89
CA ASP A 202 21.15 2.87 -14.49
C ASP A 202 20.92 4.28 -13.89
N TRP A 203 20.24 5.16 -14.63
CA TRP A 203 19.69 6.42 -14.11
C TRP A 203 18.16 6.46 -14.27
N PRO A 204 17.43 7.09 -13.33
CA PRO A 204 15.99 7.22 -13.49
C PRO A 204 15.64 8.17 -14.63
N ILE A 205 14.73 7.76 -15.50
CA ILE A 205 14.23 8.59 -16.61
C ILE A 205 13.23 9.65 -16.11
N ALA A 206 12.95 10.67 -16.92
CA ALA A 206 12.06 11.78 -16.55
C ALA A 206 10.67 11.27 -16.10
N ALA A 207 10.08 10.33 -16.84
CA ALA A 207 8.79 9.74 -16.51
C ALA A 207 8.75 9.10 -15.11
N GLN A 208 9.82 8.41 -14.68
CA GLN A 208 9.88 7.82 -13.35
C GLN A 208 9.82 8.91 -12.27
N ARG A 209 10.53 10.04 -12.45
CA ARG A 209 10.52 11.16 -11.47
C ARG A 209 9.16 11.84 -11.41
N GLU A 210 8.52 12.07 -12.54
CA GLU A 210 7.17 12.66 -12.61
C GLU A 210 6.13 11.76 -11.92
N GLN A 211 6.20 10.45 -12.19
CA GLN A 211 5.34 9.45 -11.56
C GLN A 211 5.60 9.36 -10.05
N ALA A 212 6.87 9.37 -9.62
CA ALA A 212 7.23 9.38 -8.21
C ALA A 212 6.70 10.62 -7.48
N ALA A 213 6.84 11.80 -8.08
CA ALA A 213 6.29 13.04 -7.53
C ALA A 213 4.76 12.98 -7.39
N TRP A 214 4.06 12.42 -8.38
CA TRP A 214 2.62 12.23 -8.30
C TRP A 214 2.24 11.23 -7.19
N LEU A 215 2.92 10.08 -7.10
CA LEU A 215 2.67 9.07 -6.05
C LEU A 215 2.87 9.66 -4.64
N VAL A 216 3.96 10.40 -4.42
CA VAL A 216 4.21 11.10 -3.16
C VAL A 216 3.11 12.13 -2.87
N GLY A 217 2.70 12.90 -3.89
CA GLY A 217 1.60 13.86 -3.78
C GLY A 217 0.24 13.24 -3.44
N GLN A 218 0.02 11.97 -3.82
CA GLN A 218 -1.18 11.20 -3.49
C GLN A 218 -1.09 10.45 -2.16
N GLY A 219 0.04 10.51 -1.46
CA GLY A 219 0.19 9.95 -0.11
C GLY A 219 1.09 8.72 0.01
N ALA A 220 1.93 8.40 -0.99
CA ALA A 220 3.02 7.46 -0.79
C ALA A 220 4.08 8.04 0.18
N ASP A 221 4.51 7.24 1.15
CA ASP A 221 5.56 7.60 2.12
C ASP A 221 6.90 6.97 1.76
N LEU A 222 6.89 5.85 1.05
CA LEU A 222 8.04 5.14 0.51
C LEU A 222 7.69 4.61 -0.88
N ILE A 223 8.57 4.80 -1.86
CA ILE A 223 8.47 4.19 -3.18
C ILE A 223 9.65 3.24 -3.39
N VAL A 224 9.34 2.00 -3.76
CA VAL A 224 10.30 0.94 -4.06
C VAL A 224 10.13 0.52 -5.51
N GLY A 225 11.14 0.83 -6.32
CA GLY A 225 11.14 0.63 -7.76
C GLY A 225 11.87 -0.64 -8.20
N HIS A 226 11.39 -1.18 -9.30
CA HIS A 226 11.77 -2.45 -9.93
C HIS A 226 11.75 -2.32 -11.45
N HIS A 227 12.26 -3.33 -12.17
CA HIS A 227 12.29 -3.47 -13.65
C HIS A 227 13.63 -3.17 -14.34
N PRO A 228 14.36 -2.07 -14.05
CA PRO A 228 15.60 -1.80 -14.78
C PRO A 228 16.67 -2.91 -14.64
N HIS A 229 16.54 -3.80 -13.65
CA HIS A 229 17.50 -4.85 -13.30
C HIS A 229 18.91 -4.36 -12.92
N VAL A 230 19.07 -3.04 -12.81
CA VAL A 230 20.26 -2.33 -12.36
C VAL A 230 19.86 -1.37 -11.25
N VAL A 231 20.76 -1.12 -10.31
CA VAL A 231 20.52 -0.16 -9.23
C VAL A 231 20.47 1.24 -9.81
N GLN A 232 19.40 1.98 -9.52
CA GLN A 232 19.29 3.40 -9.80
C GLN A 232 19.44 4.19 -8.49
N ALA A 233 20.08 5.35 -8.54
CA ALA A 233 20.25 6.20 -7.38
C ALA A 233 18.90 6.52 -6.72
N ALA A 234 18.82 6.33 -5.39
CA ALA A 234 17.66 6.74 -4.63
C ALA A 234 17.65 8.26 -4.42
N GLU A 235 16.45 8.85 -4.42
CA GLU A 235 16.27 10.30 -4.24
C GLU A 235 15.30 10.57 -3.09
N CYS A 236 15.34 11.79 -2.55
CA CYS A 236 14.35 12.26 -1.59
C CYS A 236 13.39 13.23 -2.29
N ILE A 237 12.16 12.77 -2.57
CA ILE A 237 11.16 13.58 -3.28
C ILE A 237 10.16 14.09 -2.26
N ALA A 238 10.11 15.42 -2.11
CA ALA A 238 9.29 16.10 -1.10
C ALA A 238 9.44 15.51 0.32
N GLY A 239 10.65 15.10 0.71
CA GLY A 239 10.92 14.51 2.03
C GLY A 239 10.58 13.02 2.15
N ARG A 240 10.22 12.34 1.06
CA ARG A 240 9.90 10.89 1.04
C ARG A 240 10.98 10.12 0.27
N PRO A 241 11.46 8.98 0.78
CA PRO A 241 12.44 8.15 0.09
C PRO A 241 11.85 7.51 -1.16
N VAL A 242 12.56 7.62 -2.27
CA VAL A 242 12.23 7.02 -3.56
C VAL A 242 13.42 6.22 -4.05
N TYR A 243 13.29 4.90 -4.03
CA TYR A 243 14.23 3.97 -4.65
C TYR A 243 13.72 3.70 -6.07
N PHE A 244 14.37 4.25 -7.10
CA PHE A 244 13.86 4.11 -8.47
C PHE A 244 14.04 2.71 -9.05
N SER A 245 15.12 2.03 -8.66
CA SER A 245 15.36 0.62 -8.94
C SER A 245 16.33 0.07 -7.91
N LEU A 246 15.95 -1.01 -7.26
CA LEU A 246 16.86 -1.77 -6.37
C LEU A 246 17.74 -2.77 -7.13
N GLY A 247 17.57 -2.90 -8.45
CA GLY A 247 18.25 -3.90 -9.27
C GLY A 247 17.80 -5.32 -8.92
N ASN A 248 18.64 -6.31 -9.24
CA ASN A 248 18.34 -7.71 -8.96
C ASN A 248 18.71 -8.07 -7.51
N LEU A 249 17.79 -8.71 -6.78
CA LEU A 249 18.13 -9.40 -5.54
C LEU A 249 18.58 -10.83 -5.84
N LEU A 250 17.83 -11.58 -6.66
CA LEU A 250 18.14 -12.95 -7.06
C LEU A 250 17.75 -13.12 -8.52
N PHE A 251 18.72 -13.18 -9.43
CA PHE A 251 18.45 -13.27 -10.87
C PHE A 251 19.65 -13.87 -11.60
N ASP A 252 19.42 -14.43 -12.78
CA ASP A 252 20.45 -15.10 -13.59
C ASP A 252 20.98 -14.29 -14.78
N GLN A 253 20.66 -13.00 -14.86
CA GLN A 253 21.20 -12.11 -15.88
C GLN A 253 22.73 -12.05 -15.83
N LYS A 254 23.37 -11.88 -16.99
CA LYS A 254 24.83 -12.00 -17.15
C LYS A 254 25.56 -10.66 -17.17
N TYR A 255 24.84 -9.54 -17.23
CA TYR A 255 25.45 -8.22 -17.33
C TYR A 255 26.14 -7.82 -16.02
N PRO A 256 27.35 -7.24 -16.06
CA PRO A 256 28.06 -6.85 -14.84
C PRO A 256 27.26 -5.91 -13.94
N GLN A 257 26.52 -4.96 -14.52
CA GLN A 257 25.70 -4.00 -13.78
C GLN A 257 24.54 -4.70 -13.04
N SER A 258 23.99 -5.77 -13.61
CA SER A 258 22.87 -6.51 -13.02
C SER A 258 23.30 -7.53 -11.96
N LYS A 259 24.61 -7.61 -11.68
CA LYS A 259 25.19 -8.30 -10.53
C LYS A 259 25.28 -7.43 -9.28
N LEU A 260 24.98 -6.15 -9.42
CA LEU A 260 24.83 -5.22 -8.30
C LEU A 260 23.35 -5.08 -7.97
N GLY A 261 23.04 -5.16 -6.69
CA GLY A 261 21.69 -4.97 -6.17
C GLY A 261 21.68 -4.09 -4.94
N ALA A 262 20.49 -3.79 -4.46
CA ALA A 262 20.25 -3.03 -3.26
C ALA A 262 19.07 -3.60 -2.46
N ILE A 263 19.09 -3.35 -1.16
CA ILE A 263 18.00 -3.56 -0.23
C ILE A 263 17.70 -2.22 0.43
N ALA A 264 16.46 -1.77 0.36
CA ALA A 264 16.00 -0.66 1.19
C ALA A 264 15.76 -1.17 2.62
N ASP A 265 16.60 -0.73 3.57
CA ASP A 265 16.48 -1.01 5.00
C ASP A 265 15.77 0.14 5.68
N CYS A 266 14.49 -0.04 5.95
CA CYS A 266 13.59 0.98 6.47
C CYS A 266 13.15 0.66 7.90
N ARG A 267 13.14 1.66 8.77
CA ARG A 267 12.78 1.53 10.18
C ARG A 267 11.69 2.51 10.57
N LEU A 268 10.67 2.03 11.26
CA LEU A 268 9.67 2.84 11.92
C LEU A 268 10.11 3.03 13.37
N ARG A 269 10.58 4.22 13.70
CA ARG A 269 11.03 4.57 15.07
C ARG A 269 10.85 6.05 15.32
N ASP A 270 10.72 6.45 16.58
CA ASP A 270 10.63 7.86 16.98
C ASP A 270 9.53 8.67 16.24
N GLY A 271 8.47 7.99 15.79
CA GLY A 271 7.39 8.62 15.04
C GLY A 271 7.74 9.00 13.59
N ALA A 272 8.84 8.50 13.03
CA ALA A 272 9.25 8.72 11.64
C ALA A 272 9.67 7.42 10.93
N LEU A 273 9.70 7.48 9.60
CA LEU A 273 10.31 6.46 8.73
C LEU A 273 11.77 6.84 8.47
N HIS A 274 12.69 5.91 8.68
CA HIS A 274 14.12 6.08 8.39
C HIS A 274 14.58 4.99 7.43
N CYS A 275 15.09 5.35 6.26
CA CYS A 275 15.57 4.36 5.30
C CYS A 275 17.06 4.53 4.96
N ALA A 276 17.73 3.40 4.75
CA ALA A 276 19.09 3.29 4.27
C ALA A 276 19.15 2.31 3.09
N THR A 277 20.21 2.39 2.29
CA THR A 277 20.49 1.42 1.23
C THR A 277 21.58 0.48 1.68
N LEU A 278 21.29 -0.82 1.71
CA LEU A 278 22.28 -1.88 1.83
C LEU A 278 22.57 -2.41 0.43
N HIS A 279 23.85 -2.57 0.08
CA HIS A 279 24.22 -3.06 -1.25
C HIS A 279 24.37 -4.58 -1.22
N THR A 280 23.95 -5.23 -2.31
CA THR A 280 24.16 -6.65 -2.54
C THR A 280 24.99 -6.86 -3.80
N THR A 281 25.68 -8.00 -3.86
CA THR A 281 26.41 -8.42 -5.04
C THR A 281 26.26 -9.91 -5.28
N THR A 282 26.21 -10.28 -6.55
CA THR A 282 26.19 -11.66 -7.01
C THR A 282 27.50 -11.96 -7.73
N ARG A 283 28.31 -12.84 -7.13
CA ARG A 283 29.65 -13.18 -7.67
C ARG A 283 29.54 -13.97 -8.98
N PRO A 284 30.57 -13.92 -9.85
CA PRO A 284 30.64 -14.80 -11.01
C PRO A 284 30.48 -16.28 -10.64
N GLY A 285 29.76 -17.05 -11.45
CA GLY A 285 29.55 -18.49 -11.24
C GLY A 285 28.41 -18.85 -10.26
N THR A 286 27.66 -17.87 -9.76
CA THR A 286 26.46 -18.10 -8.95
C THR A 286 25.38 -17.07 -9.26
N THR A 287 24.14 -17.41 -8.94
CA THR A 287 22.98 -16.52 -8.90
C THR A 287 22.72 -16.02 -7.48
N TYR A 288 23.32 -16.63 -6.45
CA TYR A 288 23.00 -16.34 -5.06
C TYR A 288 23.61 -15.02 -4.60
N PRO A 289 22.80 -14.09 -4.04
CA PRO A 289 23.29 -12.82 -3.57
C PRO A 289 24.03 -12.94 -2.24
N THR A 290 24.93 -11.98 -2.03
CA THR A 290 25.56 -11.72 -0.73
C THR A 290 25.48 -10.23 -0.43
N LEU A 291 25.54 -9.85 0.85
CA LEU A 291 25.76 -8.44 1.19
C LEU A 291 27.13 -8.01 0.66
N ALA A 292 27.16 -6.83 0.03
CA ALA A 292 28.40 -6.20 -0.37
C ALA A 292 29.11 -5.60 0.85
N ASP A 293 30.44 -5.56 0.81
CA ASP A 293 31.27 -4.91 1.82
C ASP A 293 31.29 -3.39 1.58
N ALA A 294 30.14 -2.76 1.80
CA ALA A 294 29.93 -1.33 1.65
C ALA A 294 29.09 -0.79 2.82
N ALA A 295 29.45 0.41 3.30
CA ALA A 295 28.66 1.07 4.34
C ALA A 295 27.24 1.37 3.83
N PRO A 296 26.21 1.31 4.70
CA PRO A 296 24.87 1.71 4.33
C PRO A 296 24.83 3.17 3.83
N SER A 297 24.19 3.41 2.70
CA SER A 297 24.00 4.77 2.18
C SER A 297 22.71 5.37 2.74
N LEU A 298 22.80 6.56 3.36
CA LEU A 298 21.63 7.26 3.93
C LEU A 298 21.06 8.29 2.96
N LEU A 299 19.73 8.43 2.94
CA LEU A 299 19.06 9.54 2.27
C LEU A 299 18.95 10.72 3.24
N ALA A 300 19.91 11.64 3.18
CA ALA A 300 19.95 12.81 4.06
C ALA A 300 18.64 13.62 3.99
N GLY A 301 18.10 13.98 5.17
CA GLY A 301 16.86 14.76 5.27
C GLY A 301 15.58 14.01 4.85
N CYS A 302 15.65 12.70 4.61
CA CYS A 302 14.55 11.92 4.05
C CYS A 302 13.84 11.05 5.09
N THR A 303 13.23 11.71 6.06
CA THR A 303 12.57 11.05 7.20
C THR A 303 11.13 11.50 7.35
N PRO A 304 10.19 10.99 6.53
CA PRO A 304 8.81 11.42 6.61
C PRO A 304 8.19 10.99 7.95
N PRO A 305 7.37 11.86 8.59
CA PRO A 305 6.70 11.51 9.82
C PRO A 305 5.66 10.41 9.56
N LEU A 306 5.49 9.52 10.53
CA LEU A 306 4.46 8.48 10.46
C LEU A 306 3.08 9.12 10.57
N ARG A 307 2.15 8.65 9.73
CA ARG A 307 0.77 9.13 9.73
C ARG A 307 0.10 8.77 11.04
N ARG A 308 -0.76 9.67 11.52
CA ARG A 308 -1.71 9.33 12.58
C ARG A 308 -2.78 8.44 11.99
N GLY A 309 -3.14 7.38 12.70
CA GLY A 309 -4.27 6.54 12.30
C GLY A 309 -5.58 7.34 12.32
N LEU A 310 -6.57 6.87 11.56
CA LEU A 310 -7.91 7.44 11.59
C LEU A 310 -8.57 7.21 12.95
N GLU A 311 -8.94 8.30 13.62
CA GLU A 311 -9.72 8.25 14.85
C GLU A 311 -10.95 9.14 14.71
N LEU A 312 -12.12 8.58 15.02
CA LEU A 312 -13.40 9.29 14.96
C LEU A 312 -14.19 9.00 16.23
N ASN A 313 -14.63 10.07 16.89
CA ASN A 313 -15.46 10.00 18.10
C ASN A 313 -14.87 9.08 19.19
N GLY A 314 -13.54 9.14 19.38
CA GLY A 314 -12.81 8.33 20.36
C GLY A 314 -12.66 6.85 19.99
N VAL A 315 -12.84 6.50 18.71
CA VAL A 315 -12.63 5.15 18.17
C VAL A 315 -11.61 5.22 17.05
N ALA A 316 -10.51 4.49 17.20
CA ALA A 316 -9.52 4.31 16.15
C ALA A 316 -10.06 3.30 15.12
N VAL A 317 -10.15 3.71 13.86
CA VAL A 317 -10.57 2.87 12.74
C VAL A 317 -9.33 2.34 12.04
N ARG A 318 -9.20 1.01 11.97
CA ARG A 318 -8.06 0.33 11.36
C ARG A 318 -8.54 -0.61 10.26
N ALA A 319 -7.70 -0.85 9.27
CA ALA A 319 -7.89 -1.95 8.33
C ALA A 319 -7.66 -3.29 9.03
N GLU A 320 -8.44 -4.31 8.66
CA GLU A 320 -8.07 -5.69 8.97
C GLU A 320 -6.74 -6.05 8.28
N PRO A 321 -5.75 -6.57 9.02
CA PRO A 321 -4.49 -6.98 8.42
C PRO A 321 -4.68 -8.23 7.54
N TRP A 322 -3.84 -8.37 6.52
CA TRP A 322 -3.80 -9.57 5.69
C TRP A 322 -3.44 -10.81 6.52
N SER A 323 -4.06 -11.94 6.19
CA SER A 323 -3.92 -13.20 6.94
C SER A 323 -3.95 -14.45 6.06
N GLY A 324 -3.60 -14.36 4.76
CA GLY A 324 -3.59 -15.49 3.80
C GLY A 324 -4.96 -15.96 3.30
N ALA A 325 -6.01 -15.89 4.13
CA ALA A 325 -7.36 -16.40 3.83
C ALA A 325 -8.36 -15.33 3.31
N THR A 326 -7.86 -14.14 3.01
CA THR A 326 -8.67 -12.96 2.71
C THR A 326 -9.08 -12.91 1.23
N PRO A 327 -10.38 -12.73 0.91
CA PRO A 327 -10.79 -12.34 -0.44
C PRO A 327 -10.11 -11.03 -0.81
N PRO A 328 -9.30 -11.01 -1.87
CA PRO A 328 -8.23 -10.05 -1.97
C PRO A 328 -8.69 -8.64 -2.42
N ASP A 329 -9.95 -8.51 -2.82
CA ASP A 329 -10.61 -7.30 -3.31
C ASP A 329 -11.56 -6.67 -2.29
N THR A 330 -11.62 -7.20 -1.07
CA THR A 330 -12.51 -6.70 -0.01
C THR A 330 -11.73 -6.39 1.26
N LEU A 331 -12.26 -5.48 2.09
CA LEU A 331 -11.66 -5.05 3.34
C LEU A 331 -12.71 -5.04 4.46
N ALA A 332 -12.35 -5.54 5.64
CA ALA A 332 -13.08 -5.24 6.88
C ALA A 332 -12.40 -4.08 7.61
N LEU A 333 -13.21 -3.21 8.21
CA LEU A 333 -12.75 -2.18 9.14
C LEU A 333 -12.89 -2.69 10.57
N GLU A 334 -11.94 -2.36 11.41
CA GLU A 334 -11.94 -2.65 12.84
C GLU A 334 -12.03 -1.35 13.63
N GLY A 335 -12.88 -1.32 14.66
CA GLY A 335 -12.90 -0.23 15.63
C GLY A 335 -12.14 -0.61 16.88
N TRP A 336 -11.22 0.25 17.30
CA TRP A 336 -10.35 0.04 18.45
C TRP A 336 -10.54 1.17 19.46
N LYS A 337 -10.57 0.81 20.74
CA LYS A 337 -10.59 1.75 21.87
C LYS A 337 -9.78 1.15 23.02
N ASP A 338 -8.94 1.97 23.66
CA ASP A 338 -8.09 1.57 24.78
C ASP A 338 -7.28 0.28 24.51
N GLY A 339 -6.70 0.19 23.31
CA GLY A 339 -5.89 -0.96 22.88
C GLY A 339 -6.67 -2.25 22.58
N LYS A 340 -8.01 -2.23 22.63
CA LYS A 340 -8.85 -3.41 22.37
C LYS A 340 -9.76 -3.20 21.17
N ARG A 341 -9.88 -4.24 20.34
CA ARG A 341 -10.87 -4.27 19.24
C ARG A 341 -12.28 -4.36 19.82
N GLN A 342 -13.08 -3.36 19.51
CA GLN A 342 -14.49 -3.25 19.94
C GLN A 342 -15.42 -3.93 18.94
N TRP A 343 -15.15 -3.76 17.64
CA TRP A 343 -15.97 -4.32 16.57
C TRP A 343 -15.15 -4.56 15.31
N ARG A 344 -15.72 -5.37 14.41
CA ARG A 344 -15.22 -5.63 13.07
C ARG A 344 -16.40 -5.57 12.10
N SER A 345 -16.28 -4.80 11.03
CA SER A 345 -17.31 -4.72 9.99
C SER A 345 -17.38 -6.01 9.19
N ARG A 346 -18.44 -6.16 8.38
CA ARG A 346 -18.39 -7.10 7.26
C ARG A 346 -17.33 -6.65 6.26
N ARG A 347 -16.76 -7.60 5.52
CA ARG A 347 -15.87 -7.27 4.41
C ARG A 347 -16.68 -6.61 3.29
N GLN A 348 -16.15 -5.52 2.74
CA GLN A 348 -16.78 -4.73 1.69
C GLN A 348 -15.71 -4.29 0.68
N ARG A 349 -16.10 -4.00 -0.56
CA ARG A 349 -15.20 -3.43 -1.57
C ARG A 349 -15.07 -1.93 -1.35
N ILE A 350 -14.29 -1.54 -0.35
CA ILE A 350 -14.03 -0.13 -0.03
C ILE A 350 -12.93 0.37 -0.96
N LEU A 351 -13.21 1.43 -1.73
CA LEU A 351 -12.28 2.04 -2.68
C LEU A 351 -11.52 3.20 -2.07
N SER A 352 -12.21 4.03 -1.28
CA SER A 352 -11.57 5.07 -0.47
C SER A 352 -12.45 5.46 0.72
N LEU A 353 -11.86 6.10 1.72
CA LEU A 353 -12.58 6.66 2.84
C LEU A 353 -11.91 7.93 3.35
N GLN A 354 -12.70 8.81 3.94
CA GLN A 354 -12.21 10.03 4.58
C GLN A 354 -13.17 10.50 5.69
N PRO A 355 -12.63 11.07 6.77
CA PRO A 355 -13.46 11.82 7.71
C PRO A 355 -14.04 13.05 7.00
N ALA A 356 -15.30 13.37 7.28
CA ALA A 356 -16.00 14.47 6.67
C ALA A 356 -16.92 15.16 7.68
N ALA A 357 -16.72 16.47 7.85
CA ALA A 357 -17.60 17.34 8.65
C ALA A 357 -18.84 17.72 7.81
N LEU A 358 -19.73 16.76 7.58
CA LEU A 358 -20.90 16.93 6.72
C LEU A 358 -22.07 17.62 7.46
N ALA A 359 -22.92 18.34 6.72
CA ALA A 359 -24.03 19.09 7.31
C ALA A 359 -25.11 18.16 7.89
N GLY A 360 -25.58 18.41 9.11
CA GLY A 360 -26.54 17.52 9.78
C GLY A 360 -25.88 16.39 10.61
N ALA A 361 -24.55 16.36 10.70
CA ALA A 361 -23.82 15.46 11.59
C ALA A 361 -23.79 15.93 13.06
N GLY A 362 -24.25 17.16 13.33
CA GLY A 362 -24.01 17.84 14.61
C GLY A 362 -22.53 18.16 14.77
N GLU A 363 -21.99 17.97 15.98
CA GLU A 363 -20.55 18.10 16.28
C GLU A 363 -19.73 16.85 15.89
N ALA A 364 -20.37 15.73 15.55
CA ALA A 364 -19.67 14.48 15.26
C ALA A 364 -19.12 14.45 13.83
N SER A 365 -17.87 14.02 13.67
CA SER A 365 -17.32 13.74 12.33
C SER A 365 -17.90 12.42 11.80
N LEU A 366 -18.29 12.41 10.53
CA LEU A 366 -18.78 11.22 9.84
C LEU A 366 -17.68 10.63 8.97
N LEU A 367 -17.82 9.34 8.67
CA LEU A 367 -16.98 8.65 7.71
C LEU A 367 -17.68 8.62 6.35
N PHE A 368 -17.13 9.33 5.38
CA PHE A 368 -17.54 9.23 3.98
C PHE A 368 -16.69 8.18 3.29
N THR A 369 -17.34 7.23 2.62
CA THR A 369 -16.65 6.16 1.88
C THR A 369 -17.10 6.12 0.44
N LEU A 370 -16.21 5.64 -0.42
CA LEU A 370 -16.55 5.15 -1.75
C LEU A 370 -16.41 3.65 -1.75
N GLU A 371 -17.45 2.98 -2.24
CA GLU A 371 -17.53 1.53 -2.23
C GLU A 371 -18.03 1.00 -3.57
N GLN A 372 -17.56 -0.17 -3.99
CA GLN A 372 -18.02 -0.82 -5.20
C GLN A 372 -19.24 -1.69 -4.89
N HIS A 373 -20.41 -1.32 -5.41
CA HIS A 373 -21.66 -2.09 -5.22
C HIS A 373 -22.45 -2.22 -6.52
N ALA A 374 -23.12 -3.35 -6.66
CA ALA A 374 -24.17 -3.53 -7.67
C ALA A 374 -25.39 -2.66 -7.31
N SER A 375 -25.95 -1.98 -8.31
CA SER A 375 -27.16 -1.18 -8.14
C SER A 375 -28.23 -1.64 -9.11
N PRO A 376 -29.48 -1.84 -8.65
CA PRO A 376 -30.58 -2.21 -9.53
C PRO A 376 -31.06 -1.03 -10.39
N LEU A 377 -30.71 0.22 -10.06
CA LEU A 377 -31.15 1.40 -10.82
C LEU A 377 -30.48 1.47 -12.20
N ASP A 378 -29.21 1.10 -12.27
CA ASP A 378 -28.38 1.17 -13.47
C ASP A 378 -27.89 -0.23 -13.90
N MET A 379 -28.35 -1.27 -13.21
CA MET A 379 -27.96 -2.67 -13.41
C MET A 379 -26.44 -2.90 -13.48
N ALA A 380 -25.66 -2.02 -12.82
CA ALA A 380 -24.21 -2.01 -12.91
C ALA A 380 -23.56 -2.09 -11.53
N SER A 381 -22.43 -2.80 -11.47
CA SER A 381 -21.47 -2.66 -10.37
C SER A 381 -20.68 -1.36 -10.60
N GLY A 382 -20.82 -0.40 -9.69
CA GLY A 382 -20.18 0.90 -9.81
C GLY A 382 -19.73 1.47 -8.47
N VAL A 383 -19.01 2.59 -8.53
CA VAL A 383 -18.57 3.35 -7.35
C VAL A 383 -19.78 4.05 -6.73
N ARG A 384 -19.99 3.87 -5.44
CA ARG A 384 -21.13 4.39 -4.69
C ARG A 384 -20.66 5.15 -3.44
N PRO A 385 -21.21 6.34 -3.16
CA PRO A 385 -20.91 7.04 -1.92
C PRO A 385 -21.74 6.50 -0.76
N TYR A 386 -21.13 6.39 0.41
CA TYR A 386 -21.78 5.98 1.65
C TYR A 386 -21.34 6.91 2.77
N VAL A 387 -22.22 7.09 3.76
CA VAL A 387 -21.94 7.92 4.94
C VAL A 387 -22.24 7.12 6.19
N TYR A 388 -21.25 6.99 7.08
CA TYR A 388 -21.36 6.29 8.34
C TYR A 388 -21.07 7.21 9.52
N ALA A 389 -21.84 7.05 10.59
CA ALA A 389 -21.36 7.44 11.91
C ALA A 389 -20.48 6.30 12.47
N VAL A 390 -19.34 6.68 13.04
CA VAL A 390 -18.45 5.76 13.74
C VAL A 390 -18.69 5.90 15.23
N GLY A 391 -18.96 4.78 15.90
CA GLY A 391 -19.16 4.74 17.35
C GLY A 391 -18.58 3.48 17.99
N PRO A 392 -18.73 3.33 19.32
CA PRO A 392 -18.13 2.23 20.07
C PRO A 392 -18.72 0.85 19.70
N HIS A 393 -19.88 0.80 19.05
CA HIS A 393 -20.57 -0.45 18.69
C HIS A 393 -20.53 -0.77 17.19
N GLY A 394 -19.89 0.07 16.36
CA GLY A 394 -19.75 -0.20 14.93
C GLY A 394 -19.92 1.01 14.03
N LEU A 395 -20.04 0.70 12.74
CA LEU A 395 -20.43 1.64 11.70
C LEU A 395 -21.95 1.68 11.61
N VAL A 396 -22.54 2.85 11.82
CA VAL A 396 -23.97 3.08 11.64
C VAL A 396 -24.16 3.87 10.36
N ALA A 397 -24.72 3.22 9.33
CA ALA A 397 -25.01 3.88 8.07
C ALA A 397 -26.02 5.02 8.30
N LYS A 398 -25.59 6.25 8.02
CA LYS A 398 -26.45 7.44 8.00
C LYS A 398 -27.05 7.64 6.62
N TRP A 399 -26.33 7.22 5.59
CA TRP A 399 -26.83 7.21 4.23
C TRP A 399 -26.16 6.12 3.40
N ARG A 400 -26.96 5.49 2.54
CA ARG A 400 -26.54 4.51 1.54
C ARG A 400 -27.24 4.84 0.24
N GLY A 401 -26.49 5.28 -0.76
CA GLY A 401 -27.05 5.64 -2.06
C GLY A 401 -26.57 4.71 -3.15
N SER A 402 -27.46 4.48 -4.12
CA SER A 402 -27.15 3.79 -5.37
C SER A 402 -26.46 4.71 -6.40
N ALA A 403 -26.53 6.04 -6.24
CA ALA A 403 -25.87 6.98 -7.14
C ALA A 403 -25.86 8.43 -6.61
N LEU A 404 -25.02 9.25 -7.21
CA LEU A 404 -25.22 10.71 -7.31
C LEU A 404 -25.91 11.00 -8.66
N ALA A 405 -25.78 12.20 -9.24
CA ALA A 405 -26.50 12.55 -10.47
C ALA A 405 -26.05 11.76 -11.73
N TRP A 406 -24.82 11.24 -11.76
CA TRP A 406 -24.25 10.46 -12.88
C TRP A 406 -23.37 9.30 -12.39
N PRO A 407 -23.03 8.31 -13.26
CA PRO A 407 -22.10 7.24 -12.92
C PRO A 407 -20.80 7.81 -12.32
N LEU A 408 -20.50 7.39 -11.10
CA LEU A 408 -19.40 7.95 -10.30
C LEU A 408 -18.09 7.26 -10.64
N LEU A 409 -17.02 8.04 -10.78
CA LEU A 409 -15.64 7.56 -10.88
C LEU A 409 -14.90 7.76 -9.57
N ASP A 410 -15.01 8.93 -8.96
CA ASP A 410 -14.36 9.27 -7.69
C ASP A 410 -15.11 10.40 -6.97
N ALA A 411 -14.89 10.55 -5.67
CA ALA A 411 -15.39 11.68 -4.89
C ALA A 411 -14.55 11.96 -3.63
N LEU A 412 -14.50 13.24 -3.26
CA LEU A 412 -13.64 13.79 -2.22
C LEU A 412 -14.43 14.80 -1.38
N ALA A 413 -14.31 14.69 -0.06
CA ALA A 413 -14.84 15.66 0.87
C ALA A 413 -13.82 16.77 0.99
N MET A 414 -14.27 18.00 0.77
CA MET A 414 -13.39 19.15 0.90
C MET A 414 -12.98 19.32 2.37
N ALA A 415 -11.78 19.85 2.59
CA ALA A 415 -11.35 20.22 3.92
C ALA A 415 -12.16 21.42 4.43
N GLY A 416 -12.55 21.38 5.69
CA GLY A 416 -13.27 22.47 6.34
C GLY A 416 -13.91 22.04 7.65
N PRO A 417 -14.26 23.01 8.52
CA PRO A 417 -14.72 22.70 9.86
C PRO A 417 -16.17 22.21 9.90
N HIS A 418 -17.03 22.67 8.97
CA HIS A 418 -18.46 22.34 8.97
C HIS A 418 -19.05 22.32 7.57
N SER A 419 -20.03 21.45 7.37
CA SER A 419 -20.87 21.37 6.16
C SER A 419 -20.05 21.36 4.88
N VAL A 420 -18.98 20.58 4.85
CA VAL A 420 -18.05 20.58 3.71
C VAL A 420 -18.74 19.99 2.45
N PRO A 421 -18.53 20.58 1.27
CA PRO A 421 -19.02 20.00 0.03
C PRO A 421 -18.23 18.73 -0.32
N ILE A 422 -18.89 17.82 -1.03
CA ILE A 422 -18.28 16.68 -1.70
C ILE A 422 -18.08 17.04 -3.17
N CYS A 423 -16.84 17.03 -3.62
CA CYS A 423 -16.51 17.06 -5.02
C CYS A 423 -16.60 15.67 -5.61
N ALA A 424 -17.20 15.52 -6.78
CA ALA A 424 -17.33 14.25 -7.47
C ALA A 424 -16.84 14.36 -8.91
N LEU A 425 -16.14 13.31 -9.34
CA LEU A 425 -15.78 13.06 -10.72
C LEU A 425 -16.70 11.98 -11.27
N HIS A 426 -17.44 12.31 -12.30
CA HIS A 426 -18.38 11.42 -13.00
C HIS A 426 -17.86 11.04 -14.37
N ARG A 427 -18.36 9.92 -14.89
CA ARG A 427 -18.33 9.66 -16.33
C ARG A 427 -19.19 10.68 -17.08
N GLY A 428 -18.87 10.90 -18.35
CA GLY A 428 -19.56 11.87 -19.20
C GLY A 428 -20.93 11.42 -19.69
N ASP A 429 -21.24 10.13 -19.58
CA ASP A 429 -22.52 9.54 -19.95
C ASP A 429 -23.55 9.63 -18.81
N SER A 430 -24.70 8.96 -18.95
CA SER A 430 -25.82 9.07 -18.00
C SER A 430 -26.41 7.71 -17.65
N PHE A 431 -27.17 7.65 -16.57
CA PHE A 431 -27.91 6.43 -16.21
C PHE A 431 -29.00 6.04 -17.21
N VAL A 432 -29.42 6.97 -18.09
CA VAL A 432 -30.43 6.72 -19.13
C VAL A 432 -29.80 6.16 -20.40
N MET A 433 -28.64 6.71 -20.79
CA MET A 433 -27.85 6.24 -21.93
C MET A 433 -26.44 5.93 -21.43
N LEU A 434 -26.25 4.68 -21.01
CA LEU A 434 -24.98 4.19 -20.50
C LEU A 434 -24.00 3.95 -21.67
N ASP A 435 -22.86 4.61 -21.61
CA ASP A 435 -21.68 4.36 -22.44
C ASP A 435 -20.45 4.22 -21.53
N PRO A 436 -20.15 3.00 -21.04
CA PRO A 436 -18.98 2.74 -20.22
C PRO A 436 -17.64 2.99 -20.91
N SER A 437 -17.62 3.12 -22.23
CA SER A 437 -16.41 3.39 -23.00
C SER A 437 -16.11 4.88 -23.14
N THR A 438 -17.03 5.76 -22.70
CA THR A 438 -16.89 7.19 -22.86
C THR A 438 -15.60 7.71 -22.19
N PRO A 439 -14.75 8.44 -22.93
CA PRO A 439 -13.57 9.08 -22.35
C PRO A 439 -13.92 10.39 -21.64
N ALA A 440 -15.14 10.91 -21.84
CA ALA A 440 -15.59 12.17 -21.27
C ALA A 440 -15.79 12.03 -19.75
N THR A 441 -15.47 13.08 -19.02
CA THR A 441 -15.73 13.18 -17.58
C THR A 441 -16.46 14.48 -17.24
N ARG A 442 -17.14 14.48 -16.11
CA ARG A 442 -17.86 15.66 -15.58
C ARG A 442 -17.51 15.84 -14.11
N ARG A 443 -17.41 17.08 -13.66
CA ARG A 443 -17.18 17.41 -12.25
C ARG A 443 -18.40 18.10 -11.69
N ALA A 444 -18.77 17.74 -10.47
CA ALA A 444 -19.89 18.32 -9.76
C ALA A 444 -19.57 18.43 -8.27
N ALA A 445 -20.18 19.42 -7.61
CA ALA A 445 -20.14 19.56 -6.17
C ALA A 445 -21.50 19.20 -5.57
N TYR A 446 -21.48 18.55 -4.42
CA TYR A 446 -22.67 18.16 -3.68
C TYR A 446 -22.56 18.56 -2.22
N ARG A 447 -23.71 18.80 -1.58
CA ARG A 447 -23.81 19.01 -0.14
C ARG A 447 -24.69 17.94 0.45
N TRP A 448 -24.20 17.27 1.50
CA TRP A 448 -25.03 16.37 2.29
C TRP A 448 -26.01 17.18 3.13
N ASN A 449 -27.27 16.76 3.21
CA ASN A 449 -28.34 17.46 3.94
C ASN A 449 -28.93 16.62 5.10
N GLY A 450 -28.23 15.58 5.53
CA GLY A 450 -28.70 14.61 6.53
C GLY A 450 -29.43 13.40 5.95
N PHE A 451 -30.08 13.55 4.79
CA PHE A 451 -30.86 12.48 4.13
C PHE A 451 -30.31 12.04 2.78
N GLY A 452 -29.49 12.88 2.14
CA GLY A 452 -28.91 12.62 0.83
C GLY A 452 -28.01 13.76 0.38
N PHE A 453 -27.68 13.76 -0.90
CA PHE A 453 -26.81 14.76 -1.52
C PHE A 453 -27.61 15.64 -2.48
N SER A 454 -27.47 16.96 -2.32
CA SER A 454 -28.01 17.95 -3.24
C SER A 454 -26.86 18.60 -4.00
N GLY A 455 -27.02 18.78 -5.32
CA GLY A 455 -26.04 19.52 -6.13
C GLY A 455 -25.89 20.95 -5.63
N VAL A 456 -24.66 21.48 -5.72
CA VAL A 456 -24.36 22.88 -5.42
C VAL A 456 -23.57 23.50 -6.56
N ASP A 457 -23.92 24.73 -6.92
CA ASP A 457 -23.28 25.47 -8.01
C ASP A 457 -22.29 26.53 -7.51
N GLY A 458 -21.57 27.14 -8.44
CA GLY A 458 -20.73 28.31 -8.17
C GLY A 458 -19.34 27.95 -7.62
N PRO A 459 -18.83 28.66 -6.59
CA PRO A 459 -17.44 28.54 -6.14
C PRO A 459 -17.01 27.13 -5.71
N ALA A 460 -17.94 26.32 -5.17
CA ALA A 460 -17.64 24.94 -4.76
C ALA A 460 -17.30 24.05 -5.96
N THR A 461 -18.02 24.19 -7.08
CA THR A 461 -17.76 23.45 -8.32
C THR A 461 -16.42 23.84 -8.92
N ALA A 462 -16.07 25.14 -8.88
CA ALA A 462 -14.76 25.61 -9.33
C ALA A 462 -13.61 25.05 -8.47
N ALA A 463 -13.81 24.83 -7.17
CA ALA A 463 -12.80 24.20 -6.32
C ALA A 463 -12.58 22.71 -6.66
N CYS A 464 -13.62 22.00 -7.11
CA CYS A 464 -13.52 20.59 -7.50
C CYS A 464 -12.63 20.36 -8.73
N GLU A 465 -12.49 21.38 -9.59
CA GLU A 465 -11.69 21.31 -10.81
C GLU A 465 -10.19 21.05 -10.54
N ALA A 466 -9.69 21.47 -9.38
CA ALA A 466 -8.28 21.31 -9.01
C ALA A 466 -7.94 19.90 -8.47
N LEU A 467 -8.93 19.04 -8.20
CA LEU A 467 -8.71 17.75 -7.53
C LEU A 467 -8.27 16.63 -8.48
N TRP A 468 -8.61 16.74 -9.77
CA TRP A 468 -8.23 15.76 -10.80
C TRP A 468 -7.70 16.45 -12.06
N PRO A 469 -6.60 17.22 -11.97
CA PRO A 469 -6.05 17.95 -13.11
C PRO A 469 -5.63 17.01 -14.25
N TRP A 470 -5.21 15.79 -13.92
CA TRP A 470 -4.77 14.77 -14.90
C TRP A 470 -5.91 14.06 -15.65
N THR A 471 -7.18 14.34 -15.32
CA THR A 471 -8.32 13.73 -16.04
C THR A 471 -8.91 14.65 -17.10
N ARG A 472 -8.35 15.86 -17.26
CA ARG A 472 -8.68 16.76 -18.38
C ARG A 472 -8.07 16.18 -19.65
N ARG A 473 -8.92 15.85 -20.62
CA ARG A 473 -8.50 15.52 -21.99
C ARG A 473 -8.71 16.72 -22.88
#